data_AF-A0A6L3SYV1-F1
#
_entry.id   AF-A0A6L3SYV1-F1
#
_cell.length_a   1.000
_cell.length_b   1.000
_cell.length_c   1.000
_cell.angle_alpha   90.00
_cell.angle_beta   90.00
_cell.angle_gamma   90.00
#
_symmetry.space_group_name_H-M   'P 1'
#
loop_
_entity.id
_entity.type
_entity.pdbx_description
1 polymer ?
#
loop_
_entity_poly.entity_id
_entity_poly.type
_entity_poly.pdbx_seq_one_letter_code
_entity_poly.pdbx_strand_id
1 'polypeptide(L)'
;MLLATSASAAGLECGAPPAGHPAADAALTGVITSAHPDPGALRAAIARLRRDGVSNGTIVDHAVAAYCPLVAADGILPLDRKREAVRRFAAEVTASLYDPGQDSAVILALPLAPSLVERVDAAAARAKTTRDGWILGAIEAGLAGR
;
A
#
# COMPACT_ATOMS: atom_id res chain seq x y z
N MET A 1 12.59 -29.82 -12.52
CA MET A 1 11.63 -29.58 -11.43
C MET A 1 12.38 -28.77 -10.37
N LEU A 2 12.30 -27.44 -10.44
CA LEU A 2 13.02 -26.55 -9.52
C LEU A 2 12.12 -26.32 -8.31
N LEU A 3 12.60 -26.73 -7.13
CA LEU A 3 11.92 -26.53 -5.86
C LEU A 3 11.98 -25.03 -5.52
N ALA A 4 10.84 -24.35 -5.65
CA ALA A 4 10.67 -23.00 -5.14
C ALA A 4 10.77 -23.05 -3.61
N THR A 5 11.82 -22.44 -3.07
CA THR A 5 12.06 -22.39 -1.63
C THR A 5 11.16 -21.32 -1.03
N SER A 6 10.13 -21.75 -0.30
CA SER A 6 9.35 -20.83 0.53
C SER A 6 10.27 -20.21 1.58
N ALA A 7 10.44 -18.88 1.54
CA ALA A 7 11.12 -18.18 2.61
C ALA A 7 10.19 -18.16 3.83
N SER A 8 10.52 -18.96 4.85
CA SER A 8 9.86 -18.95 6.16
C SER A 8 10.83 -18.40 7.18
N ALA A 9 10.58 -17.19 7.64
CA ALA A 9 11.27 -16.61 8.78
C ALA A 9 10.21 -16.14 9.79
N ALA A 10 10.26 -16.72 10.99
CA ALA A 10 9.37 -16.43 12.12
C ALA A 10 7.85 -16.49 11.80
N GLY A 11 7.41 -17.57 11.14
CA GLY A 11 5.99 -17.95 11.05
C GLY A 11 5.14 -17.15 10.06
N LEU A 12 5.72 -16.20 9.32
CA LEU A 12 5.05 -15.57 8.17
C LEU A 12 5.36 -16.36 6.90
N GLU A 13 4.32 -16.91 6.27
CA GLU A 13 4.45 -17.61 4.99
C GLU A 13 4.21 -16.64 3.83
N CYS A 14 5.24 -16.44 2.99
CA CYS A 14 5.18 -15.51 1.86
C CYS A 14 4.63 -16.11 0.56
N GLY A 15 4.17 -17.37 0.59
CA GLY A 15 3.73 -18.09 -0.60
C GLY A 15 4.85 -18.36 -1.60
N ALA A 16 4.50 -18.98 -2.72
CA ALA A 16 5.42 -19.10 -3.85
C ALA A 16 5.48 -17.75 -4.61
N PRO A 17 6.66 -17.32 -5.08
CA PRO A 17 6.75 -16.15 -5.92
C PRO A 17 5.98 -16.36 -7.23
N PRO A 18 5.48 -15.29 -7.87
CA PRO A 18 4.87 -15.38 -9.19
C PRO A 18 5.88 -15.87 -10.24
N ALA A 19 5.38 -16.24 -11.41
CA ALA A 19 6.24 -16.55 -12.55
C ALA A 19 7.13 -15.34 -12.87
N GLY A 20 8.41 -15.56 -13.14
CA GLY A 20 9.39 -14.49 -13.33
C GLY A 20 8.98 -13.49 -14.43
N HIS A 21 9.23 -12.21 -14.16
CA HIS A 21 8.96 -11.11 -15.08
C HIS A 21 10.17 -10.15 -15.04
N PRO A 22 11.17 -10.33 -15.91
CA PRO A 22 12.50 -9.71 -15.74
C PRO A 22 12.49 -8.20 -15.50
N ALA A 23 11.62 -7.47 -16.20
CA ALA A 23 11.49 -6.03 -16.04
C ALA A 23 10.92 -5.64 -14.66
N ALA A 24 9.95 -6.38 -14.15
CA ALA A 24 9.31 -6.13 -12.86
C ALA A 24 10.24 -6.57 -11.72
N ASP A 25 10.84 -7.75 -11.84
CA ASP A 25 11.81 -8.29 -10.89
C ASP A 25 12.97 -7.31 -10.68
N ALA A 26 13.61 -6.87 -11.77
CA ALA A 26 14.74 -5.94 -11.69
C ALA A 26 14.34 -4.57 -11.11
N ALA A 27 13.20 -4.02 -11.52
CA ALA A 27 12.77 -2.71 -11.07
C ALA A 27 12.37 -2.70 -9.58
N LEU A 28 11.71 -3.77 -9.11
CA LEU A 28 11.15 -3.83 -7.77
C LEU A 28 12.17 -4.32 -6.74
N THR A 29 12.98 -5.33 -7.04
CA THR A 29 14.04 -5.79 -6.12
C THR A 29 15.15 -4.76 -5.92
N GLY A 30 15.38 -3.88 -6.90
CA GLY A 30 16.34 -2.77 -6.77
C GLY A 30 15.91 -1.67 -5.80
N VAL A 31 14.60 -1.51 -5.53
CA VAL A 31 14.06 -0.46 -4.65
C VAL A 31 13.46 -1.01 -3.35
N ILE A 32 13.02 -2.27 -3.34
CA ILE A 32 12.52 -2.99 -2.18
C ILE A 32 13.68 -3.79 -1.57
N THR A 33 14.57 -3.09 -0.87
CA THR A 33 15.79 -3.67 -0.29
C THR A 33 15.72 -3.84 1.23
N SER A 34 14.66 -3.31 1.86
CA SER A 34 14.37 -3.47 3.29
C SER A 34 12.87 -3.53 3.56
N ALA A 35 12.49 -3.84 4.81
CA ALA A 35 11.09 -3.76 5.27
C ALA A 35 10.53 -2.32 5.30
N HIS A 36 11.34 -1.31 4.99
CA HIS A 36 10.94 0.10 4.91
C HIS A 36 11.48 0.70 3.59
N PRO A 37 10.95 0.28 2.43
CA PRO A 37 11.42 0.77 1.14
C PRO A 37 11.18 2.27 1.00
N ASP A 38 12.04 2.97 0.26
CA ASP A 38 11.86 4.40 0.00
C ASP A 38 10.56 4.62 -0.81
N PRO A 39 9.58 5.37 -0.30
CA PRO A 39 8.29 5.55 -0.97
C PRO A 39 8.41 6.29 -2.31
N GLY A 40 9.40 7.17 -2.46
CA GLY A 40 9.65 7.90 -3.70
C GLY A 40 10.15 6.98 -4.81
N ALA A 41 11.18 6.19 -4.51
CA ALA A 41 11.78 5.22 -5.40
C ALA A 41 10.78 4.12 -5.80
N LEU A 42 9.98 3.63 -4.84
CA LEU A 42 8.95 2.63 -5.11
C LEU A 42 7.90 3.17 -6.09
N ARG A 43 7.35 4.37 -5.85
CA ARG A 43 6.39 4.98 -6.77
C ARG A 43 7.00 5.23 -8.15
N ALA A 44 8.26 5.67 -8.22
CA ALA A 44 8.95 5.89 -9.48
C ALA A 44 9.13 4.58 -10.27
N ALA A 45 9.50 3.49 -9.61
CA ALA A 45 9.59 2.16 -10.20
C ALA A 45 8.24 1.67 -10.72
N ILE A 46 7.18 1.79 -9.90
CA ILE A 46 5.80 1.44 -10.28
C ILE A 46 5.34 2.26 -11.50
N ALA A 47 5.55 3.57 -11.49
CA ALA A 47 5.17 4.45 -12.60
C ALA A 47 5.92 4.11 -13.88
N ARG A 48 7.20 3.71 -13.78
CA ARG A 48 7.97 3.23 -14.92
C ARG A 48 7.40 1.92 -15.47
N LEU A 49 7.14 0.93 -14.62
CA LEU A 49 6.58 -0.36 -15.06
C LEU A 49 5.23 -0.18 -15.76
N ARG A 50 4.39 0.73 -15.27
CA ARG A 50 3.13 1.09 -15.93
C ARG A 50 3.36 1.68 -17.34
N ARG A 51 4.31 2.61 -17.48
CA ARG A 51 4.65 3.19 -18.80
C ARG A 51 5.22 2.15 -19.76
N ASP A 52 5.95 1.18 -19.22
CA ASP A 52 6.54 0.06 -19.98
C ASP A 52 5.49 -1.03 -20.31
N GLY A 53 4.21 -0.84 -19.96
CA GLY A 53 3.10 -1.71 -20.33
C GLY A 53 2.90 -2.93 -19.42
N VAL A 54 3.60 -3.00 -18.29
CA VAL A 54 3.43 -4.10 -17.32
C VAL A 54 2.06 -3.98 -16.66
N SER A 55 1.33 -5.10 -16.58
CA SER A 55 -0.02 -5.12 -16.01
C SER A 55 0.00 -4.76 -14.52
N ASN A 56 -1.05 -4.08 -14.04
CA ASN A 56 -1.17 -3.72 -12.62
C ASN A 56 -1.07 -4.95 -11.70
N GLY A 57 -1.71 -6.07 -12.07
CA GLY A 57 -1.64 -7.31 -11.29
C GLY A 57 -0.21 -7.84 -11.18
N THR A 58 0.53 -7.87 -12.29
CA THR A 58 1.94 -8.25 -12.30
C THR A 58 2.79 -7.33 -11.41
N ILE A 59 2.54 -6.01 -11.42
CA ILE A 59 3.29 -5.10 -10.56
C ILE A 59 3.01 -5.38 -9.08
N VAL A 60 1.75 -5.61 -8.69
CA VAL A 60 1.39 -5.94 -7.29
C VAL A 60 2.04 -7.25 -6.86
N ASP A 61 1.87 -8.32 -7.64
CA ASP A 61 2.36 -9.66 -7.29
C ASP A 61 3.87 -9.67 -7.08
N HIS A 62 4.61 -9.04 -8.00
CA HIS A 62 6.08 -8.97 -7.91
C HIS A 62 6.55 -8.04 -6.78
N ALA A 63 5.81 -6.95 -6.49
CA ALA A 63 6.17 -6.06 -5.39
C ALA A 63 5.99 -6.76 -4.04
N VAL A 64 4.87 -7.46 -3.86
CA VAL A 64 4.58 -8.22 -2.63
C VAL A 64 5.57 -9.38 -2.47
N ALA A 65 5.90 -10.08 -3.57
CA ALA A 65 6.89 -11.17 -3.56
C ALA A 65 8.29 -10.68 -3.17
N ALA A 66 8.69 -9.47 -3.58
CA ALA A 66 9.95 -8.86 -3.15
C ALA A 66 9.92 -8.39 -1.69
N TYR A 67 8.79 -7.88 -1.22
CA TYR A 67 8.65 -7.28 0.11
C TYR A 67 8.49 -8.30 1.24
N CYS A 68 7.66 -9.33 1.03
CA CYS A 68 7.28 -10.24 2.10
C CYS A 68 8.48 -10.93 2.78
N PRO A 69 9.51 -11.44 2.05
CA PRO A 69 10.68 -12.05 2.68
C PRO A 69 11.45 -11.09 3.59
N LEU A 70 11.48 -9.79 3.28
CA LEU A 70 12.16 -8.78 4.10
C LEU A 70 11.44 -8.55 5.43
N VAL A 71 10.11 -8.52 5.40
CA VAL A 71 9.28 -8.44 6.61
C VAL A 71 9.33 -9.74 7.41
N ALA A 72 9.34 -10.89 6.75
CA ALA A 72 9.48 -12.19 7.41
C ALA A 72 10.81 -12.28 8.18
N ALA A 73 11.90 -11.78 7.58
CA ALA A 73 13.23 -11.75 8.18
C ALA A 73 13.39 -10.72 9.31
N ASP A 74 12.46 -9.77 9.45
CA ASP A 74 12.51 -8.76 10.52
C ASP A 74 12.36 -9.42 11.90
N GLY A 75 13.40 -9.42 12.71
CA GLY A 75 13.39 -10.04 14.05
C GLY A 75 12.69 -9.22 15.14
N ILE A 76 12.32 -7.97 14.84
CA ILE A 76 11.77 -7.01 15.81
C ILE A 76 10.24 -7.10 15.86
N LEU A 77 9.60 -7.33 14.70
CA LEU A 77 8.14 -7.32 14.61
C LEU A 77 7.50 -8.65 15.06
N PRO A 78 6.46 -8.62 15.91
CA PRO A 78 5.64 -9.80 16.16
C PRO A 78 4.84 -10.19 14.92
N LEU A 79 4.45 -11.46 14.81
CA LEU A 79 3.81 -12.04 13.62
C LEU A 79 2.60 -11.25 13.11
N ASP A 80 1.72 -10.78 14.00
CA ASP A 80 0.55 -9.99 13.58
C ASP A 80 0.94 -8.64 12.97
N ARG A 81 2.02 -8.02 13.45
CA ARG A 81 2.56 -6.79 12.88
C ARG A 81 3.22 -7.03 11.52
N LYS A 82 3.85 -8.19 11.33
CA LYS A 82 4.39 -8.60 10.03
C LYS A 82 3.28 -8.79 8.99
N ARG A 83 2.23 -9.53 9.34
CA ARG A 83 1.05 -9.74 8.48
C ARG A 83 0.41 -8.41 8.10
N GLU A 84 0.27 -7.54 9.09
CA GLU A 84 -0.28 -6.20 8.89
C GLU A 84 0.60 -5.33 7.98
N ALA A 85 1.93 -5.38 8.14
CA ALA A 85 2.86 -4.67 7.26
C ALA A 85 2.74 -5.13 5.80
N VAL A 86 2.66 -6.44 5.54
CA VAL A 86 2.48 -6.97 4.17
C VAL A 86 1.14 -6.56 3.57
N ARG A 87 0.04 -6.65 4.34
CA ARG A 87 -1.28 -6.21 3.87
C ARG A 87 -1.32 -4.74 3.52
N ARG A 88 -0.75 -3.89 4.38
CA ARG A 88 -0.70 -2.45 4.15
C ARG A 88 0.12 -2.11 2.92
N PHE A 89 1.30 -2.72 2.78
CA PHE A 89 2.15 -2.54 1.61
C PHE A 89 1.42 -2.92 0.31
N ALA A 90 0.74 -4.08 0.28
CA ALA A 90 -0.05 -4.49 -0.88
C ALA A 90 -1.16 -3.49 -1.22
N ALA A 91 -1.85 -2.94 -0.22
CA ALA A 91 -2.87 -1.92 -0.40
C ALA A 91 -2.29 -0.61 -0.94
N GLU A 92 -1.14 -0.17 -0.45
CA GLU A 92 -0.44 1.05 -0.90
C GLU A 92 0.04 0.93 -2.36
N VAL A 93 0.64 -0.20 -2.73
CA VAL A 93 1.04 -0.47 -4.12
C VAL A 93 -0.19 -0.49 -5.03
N THR A 94 -1.26 -1.17 -4.61
CA THR A 94 -2.52 -1.23 -5.36
C THR A 94 -3.09 0.18 -5.56
N ALA A 95 -3.22 0.97 -4.50
CA ALA A 95 -3.73 2.34 -4.59
C ALA A 95 -2.90 3.21 -5.55
N SER A 96 -1.56 3.07 -5.51
CA SER A 96 -0.65 3.81 -6.40
C SER A 96 -0.81 3.46 -7.88
N LEU A 97 -1.34 2.27 -8.20
CA LEU A 97 -1.61 1.83 -9.57
C LEU A 97 -2.92 2.36 -10.12
N TYR A 98 -3.89 2.64 -9.25
CA TYR A 98 -5.23 3.12 -9.61
C TYR A 98 -5.43 4.62 -9.40
N ASP A 99 -4.45 5.33 -8.85
CA ASP A 99 -4.44 6.79 -8.77
C ASP A 99 -4.40 7.40 -10.19
N PRO A 100 -5.46 8.10 -10.63
CA PRO A 100 -5.59 8.66 -11.96
C PRO A 100 -4.81 9.99 -12.07
N GLY A 101 -3.49 9.91 -11.97
CA GLY A 101 -2.60 10.98 -12.41
C GLY A 101 -2.30 12.06 -11.36
N GLN A 102 -1.04 12.06 -10.93
CA GLN A 102 -0.13 13.23 -10.89
C GLN A 102 -0.78 14.63 -10.80
N ASP A 103 -1.54 14.87 -9.73
CA ASP A 103 -1.57 16.13 -9.00
C ASP A 103 -1.78 15.73 -7.56
N SER A 104 -0.69 15.77 -6.77
CA SER A 104 -0.53 15.31 -5.40
C SER A 104 -1.81 15.24 -4.54
N ALA A 105 -2.60 14.18 -4.73
CA ALA A 105 -3.67 13.80 -3.85
C ALA A 105 -3.07 12.91 -2.75
N VAL A 106 -3.03 13.41 -1.52
CA VAL A 106 -2.64 12.59 -0.36
C VAL A 106 -3.87 11.78 0.06
N ILE A 107 -3.85 10.47 -0.19
CA ILE A 107 -4.90 9.56 0.29
C ILE A 107 -4.64 9.24 1.76
N LEU A 108 -5.51 9.75 2.64
CA LEU A 108 -5.50 9.46 4.07
C LEU A 108 -6.40 8.26 4.37
N ALA A 109 -5.80 7.08 4.57
CA ALA A 109 -6.52 5.89 5.03
C ALA A 109 -6.46 5.79 6.56
N LEU A 110 -7.56 6.15 7.23
CA LEU A 110 -7.68 6.09 8.69
C LEU A 110 -8.78 5.07 9.08
N PRO A 111 -8.49 4.06 9.91
CA PRO A 111 -9.54 3.20 10.43
C PRO A 111 -10.44 4.01 11.36
N LEU A 112 -11.72 4.11 11.02
CA LEU A 112 -12.74 4.80 11.81
C LEU A 112 -13.72 3.79 12.40
N ALA A 113 -14.20 4.06 13.61
CA ALA A 113 -15.29 3.28 14.19
C ALA A 113 -16.59 3.47 13.36
N PRO A 114 -17.42 2.44 13.15
CA PRO A 114 -18.66 2.57 12.37
C PRO A 114 -19.58 3.70 12.87
N SER A 115 -19.70 3.83 14.20
CA SER A 115 -20.50 4.90 14.83
C SER A 115 -19.97 6.31 14.55
N LEU A 116 -18.67 6.47 14.28
CA LEU A 116 -18.13 7.75 13.85
C LEU A 116 -18.51 8.04 12.39
N VAL A 117 -18.46 7.05 11.51
CA VAL A 117 -18.85 7.18 10.09
C VAL A 117 -20.32 7.61 9.98
N GLU A 118 -21.21 7.00 10.75
CA GLU A 118 -22.64 7.37 10.77
C GLU A 118 -22.87 8.83 11.21
N ARG A 119 -22.11 9.30 12.20
CA ARG A 119 -22.19 10.70 12.64
C ARG A 119 -21.71 11.67 11.58
N VAL A 120 -20.65 11.31 10.85
CA VAL A 120 -20.13 12.11 9.73
C VAL A 120 -21.20 12.22 8.64
N ASP A 121 -21.86 11.10 8.30
CA ASP A 121 -22.95 11.10 7.32
C ASP A 121 -24.11 12.00 7.71
N ALA A 122 -24.56 11.89 8.96
CA ALA A 122 -25.62 12.73 9.48
C ALA A 122 -25.23 14.21 9.49
N ALA A 123 -23.96 14.53 9.77
CA ALA A 123 -23.47 15.90 9.76
C ALA A 123 -23.36 16.48 8.34
N ALA A 124 -22.86 15.69 7.38
CA ALA A 124 -22.82 16.06 5.97
C ALA A 124 -24.22 16.32 5.41
N ALA A 125 -25.18 15.46 5.73
CA ALA A 125 -26.58 15.62 5.33
C ALA A 125 -27.20 16.91 5.90
N ARG A 126 -26.98 17.21 7.20
CA ARG A 126 -27.45 18.48 7.82
C ARG A 126 -26.82 19.71 7.16
N ALA A 127 -25.54 19.62 6.80
CA ALA A 127 -24.80 20.68 6.14
C ALA A 127 -25.05 20.76 4.62
N LYS A 128 -25.87 19.86 4.06
CA LYS A 128 -26.19 19.78 2.62
C LYS A 128 -24.94 19.71 1.73
N THR A 129 -23.93 18.95 2.17
CA THR A 129 -22.69 18.71 1.44
C THR A 129 -22.44 17.21 1.30
N THR A 130 -21.44 16.82 0.51
CA THR A 130 -20.99 15.43 0.43
C THR A 130 -20.26 15.03 1.72
N ARG A 131 -20.19 13.74 2.01
CA ARG A 131 -19.38 13.20 3.13
C ARG A 131 -17.97 13.77 3.08
N ASP A 132 -17.32 13.68 1.92
CA ASP A 132 -15.93 14.09 1.74
C ASP A 132 -15.78 15.61 1.88
N GLY A 133 -16.71 16.39 1.31
CA GLY A 133 -16.73 17.84 1.48
C GLY A 133 -16.92 18.26 2.93
N TRP A 134 -17.74 17.52 3.68
CA TRP A 134 -17.91 17.75 5.12
C TRP A 134 -16.63 17.43 5.92
N ILE A 135 -16.00 16.28 5.64
CA ILE A 135 -14.76 15.86 6.31
C ILE A 135 -13.66 16.90 6.07
N LEU A 136 -13.48 17.34 4.82
CA LEU A 136 -12.49 18.36 4.47
C LEU A 136 -12.73 19.66 5.24
N GLY A 137 -13.96 20.19 5.20
CA GLY A 137 -14.30 21.42 5.92
C GLY A 137 -14.14 21.29 7.44
N ALA A 138 -14.43 20.12 8.01
CA ALA A 138 -14.21 19.87 9.44
C ALA A 138 -12.72 19.85 9.81
N ILE A 139 -11.86 19.29 8.95
CA ILE A 139 -10.40 19.32 9.13
C ILE A 139 -9.89 20.76 9.07
N GLU A 140 -10.28 21.53 8.04
CA GLU A 140 -9.88 22.92 7.85
C GLU A 140 -10.31 23.81 9.04
N ALA A 141 -11.57 23.69 9.48
CA ALA A 141 -12.07 24.41 10.63
C ALA A 141 -11.31 24.07 11.94
N GLY A 142 -10.97 22.80 12.13
CA GLY A 142 -10.17 22.35 13.28
C GLY A 142 -8.71 22.83 13.26
N LEU A 143 -8.19 23.20 12.09
CA LEU A 143 -6.86 23.79 11.93
C LEU A 143 -6.88 25.32 12.08
N ALA A 144 -7.96 25.98 11.65
CA ALA A 144 -8.12 27.43 11.77
C ALA A 144 -8.42 27.90 13.21
N GLY A 145 -8.86 26.99 14.08
CA GLY A 145 -9.19 27.25 15.49
C GLY A 145 -8.08 26.94 16.50
N ARG A 146 -6.82 26.88 16.07
CA ARG A 146 -5.63 26.71 16.93
C ARG A 146 -4.71 27.92 16.87
#